data_AF-A0A960LJI3-F1
#
_entry.id   AF-A0A960LJI3-F1
#
_cell.length_a   1.000
_cell.length_b   1.000
_cell.length_c   1.000
_cell.angle_alpha   90.00
_cell.angle_beta   90.00
_cell.angle_gamma   90.00
#
_symmetry.space_group_name_H-M   'P 1'
#
loop_
_entity.id
_entity.type
_entity.pdbx_description
1 polymer ?
#
loop_
_entity_poly.entity_id
_entity_poly.type
_entity_poly.pdbx_seq_one_letter_code
_entity_poly.pdbx_strand_id
1 'polypeptide(L)'
;MSQDRDIQNEAAMLAFGAEIAAELKAGDVLALVGQLGAGKTHFSKGIVEGLGGDPVAVTSPTFTLVHEYATDCRVPVFHFDFYRLDSASELLGIGWDDYLDEAEGVLLVEWADKFPELLPPNTRWFRFEIIENGVRRCTTEN
;
A
#
# COMPACT_ATOMS: atom_id res chain seq x y z
N MET A 1 -3.55 -16.48 9.16
CA MET A 1 -4.99 -16.73 8.89
C MET A 1 -5.43 -15.67 7.92
N SER A 2 -6.01 -16.04 6.79
CA SER A 2 -6.52 -15.06 5.84
C SER A 2 -7.92 -14.58 6.22
N GLN A 3 -8.21 -13.30 5.98
CA GLN A 3 -9.54 -12.73 6.21
C GLN A 3 -10.02 -12.02 4.94
N ASP A 4 -11.23 -12.37 4.50
CA ASP A 4 -11.90 -11.72 3.38
C ASP A 4 -12.83 -10.60 3.87
N ARG A 5 -12.84 -9.47 3.14
CA ARG A 5 -13.75 -8.35 3.36
C ARG A 5 -14.31 -7.84 2.04
N ASP A 6 -15.64 -7.76 1.96
CA ASP A 6 -16.33 -7.15 0.82
C ASP A 6 -16.52 -5.65 1.05
N ILE A 7 -16.16 -4.86 0.04
CA ILE A 7 -16.05 -3.41 0.09
C ILE A 7 -16.97 -2.82 -0.99
N GLN A 8 -18.04 -2.20 -0.52
CA GLN A 8 -19.18 -1.82 -1.37
C GLN A 8 -18.94 -0.56 -2.21
N ASN A 9 -18.11 0.35 -1.73
CA ASN A 9 -17.88 1.65 -2.37
C ASN A 9 -16.54 2.26 -1.92
N GLU A 10 -16.20 3.41 -2.51
CA GLU A 10 -14.94 4.13 -2.25
C GLU A 10 -14.84 4.59 -0.78
N ALA A 11 -15.94 5.06 -0.18
CA ALA A 11 -15.96 5.47 1.23
C ALA A 11 -15.65 4.28 2.17
N ALA A 12 -16.17 3.09 1.86
CA ALA A 12 -15.86 1.87 2.61
C ALA A 12 -14.40 1.42 2.42
N MET A 13 -13.81 1.65 1.25
CA MET A 13 -12.39 1.39 1.00
C MET A 13 -11.50 2.33 1.82
N LEU A 14 -11.84 3.61 1.86
CA LEU A 14 -11.14 4.61 2.68
C LEU A 14 -11.23 4.25 4.17
N ALA A 15 -12.44 3.95 4.66
CA ALA A 15 -12.64 3.55 6.05
C ALA A 15 -11.86 2.28 6.41
N PHE A 16 -11.76 1.32 5.49
CA PHE A 16 -10.95 0.12 5.69
C PHE A 16 -9.46 0.44 5.79
N GLY A 17 -8.91 1.29 4.91
CA GLY A 17 -7.54 1.76 5.03
C GLY A 17 -7.27 2.45 6.37
N ALA A 18 -8.19 3.31 6.81
CA ALA A 18 -8.07 4.02 8.08
C ALA A 18 -8.12 3.09 9.32
N GLU A 19 -8.93 2.03 9.26
CA GLU A 19 -8.98 0.99 10.29
C GLU A 19 -7.63 0.27 10.41
N ILE A 20 -7.03 -0.13 9.27
CA ILE A 20 -5.72 -0.79 9.26
C ILE A 20 -4.62 0.14 9.79
N ALA A 21 -4.68 1.43 9.43
CA ALA A 21 -3.72 2.44 9.88
C ALA A 21 -3.62 2.61 11.40
N ALA A 22 -4.70 2.33 12.14
CA ALA A 22 -4.72 2.48 13.60
C ALA A 22 -3.66 1.61 14.31
N GLU A 23 -3.29 0.47 13.70
CA GLU A 23 -2.34 -0.49 14.27
C GLU A 23 -0.92 -0.35 13.71
N LEU A 24 -0.73 0.50 12.70
CA LEU A 24 0.56 0.60 12.01
C LEU A 24 1.60 1.36 12.83
N LYS A 25 2.83 0.90 12.66
CA LYS A 25 4.06 1.43 13.24
C LYS A 25 5.17 1.50 12.18
N ALA A 26 6.21 2.27 12.48
CA ALA A 26 7.41 2.29 11.66
C ALA A 26 7.99 0.87 11.48
N GLY A 27 8.45 0.56 10.28
CA GLY A 27 8.94 -0.75 9.85
C GLY A 27 7.86 -1.71 9.35
N ASP A 28 6.57 -1.34 9.40
CA ASP A 28 5.52 -2.17 8.79
C ASP A 28 5.54 -2.02 7.27
N VAL A 29 5.47 -3.16 6.56
CA VAL A 29 5.38 -3.23 5.10
C VAL A 29 4.02 -3.81 4.70
N LEU A 30 3.33 -3.10 3.82
CA LEU A 30 2.01 -3.43 3.32
C LEU A 30 2.09 -3.67 1.80
N ALA A 31 1.95 -4.92 1.37
CA ALA A 31 1.91 -5.30 -0.03
C ALA A 31 0.49 -5.23 -0.58
N LEU A 32 0.25 -4.35 -1.54
CA LEU A 32 -1.05 -4.16 -2.19
C LEU A 32 -1.05 -4.78 -3.59
N VAL A 33 -1.85 -5.83 -3.78
CA VAL A 33 -1.91 -6.59 -5.03
C VAL A 33 -3.32 -6.53 -5.58
N GLY A 34 -3.47 -6.36 -6.89
CA GLY A 34 -4.78 -6.35 -7.53
C GLY A 34 -4.75 -5.67 -8.89
N GLN A 35 -5.77 -5.92 -9.69
CA GLN A 35 -5.86 -5.37 -11.05
C GLN A 35 -5.97 -3.83 -11.04
N LEU A 36 -5.78 -3.21 -12.20
CA LEU A 36 -6.03 -1.78 -12.38
C LEU A 36 -7.48 -1.45 -12.00
N GLY A 37 -7.68 -0.41 -11.19
CA GLY A 37 -9.01 -0.03 -10.71
C GLY A 37 -9.56 -0.87 -9.54
N ALA A 38 -8.82 -1.86 -9.03
CA ALA A 38 -9.25 -2.68 -7.89
C ALA A 38 -9.31 -1.91 -6.54
N GLY A 39 -8.77 -0.68 -6.50
CA GLY A 39 -8.90 0.21 -5.34
C GLY A 39 -7.66 0.33 -4.46
N LYS A 40 -6.51 -0.20 -4.87
CA LYS A 40 -5.22 -0.10 -4.15
C LYS A 40 -4.89 1.33 -3.69
N THR A 41 -4.86 2.30 -4.60
CA THR A 41 -4.60 3.71 -4.25
C THR A 41 -5.68 4.33 -3.35
N HIS A 42 -6.95 3.91 -3.48
CA HIS A 42 -8.01 4.36 -2.57
C HIS A 42 -7.84 3.78 -1.16
N PHE A 43 -7.32 2.56 -1.05
CA PHE A 43 -6.93 2.00 0.23
C PHE A 43 -5.73 2.77 0.83
N SER A 44 -4.71 3.09 0.03
CA SER A 44 -3.56 3.92 0.46
C SER A 44 -4.00 5.29 0.98
N LYS A 45 -5.00 5.93 0.36
CA LYS A 45 -5.62 7.17 0.87
C LYS A 45 -6.14 6.99 2.29
N GLY A 46 -6.89 5.92 2.52
CA GLY A 46 -7.41 5.60 3.85
C GLY A 46 -6.30 5.36 4.87
N ILE A 47 -5.19 4.73 4.46
CA ILE A 47 -4.03 4.51 5.34
C ILE A 47 -3.42 5.85 5.76
N VAL A 48 -3.15 6.74 4.80
CA VAL A 48 -2.57 8.06 5.07
C VAL A 48 -3.53 8.90 5.94
N GLU A 49 -4.82 8.90 5.63
CA GLU A 49 -5.85 9.58 6.44
C GLU A 49 -5.89 9.04 7.88
N GLY A 50 -5.89 7.72 8.05
CA GLY A 50 -5.90 7.09 9.37
C GLY A 50 -4.63 7.34 10.19
N LEU A 51 -3.51 7.66 9.53
CA LEU A 51 -2.29 8.11 10.17
C LEU A 51 -2.26 9.63 10.42
N GLY A 52 -3.28 10.38 9.98
CA GLY A 52 -3.41 11.82 10.22
C GLY A 52 -2.98 12.72 9.05
N GLY A 53 -2.55 12.14 7.93
CA GLY A 53 -2.19 12.88 6.72
C GLY A 53 -3.38 13.30 5.86
N ASP A 54 -3.11 14.07 4.81
CA ASP A 54 -4.12 14.51 3.84
C ASP A 54 -4.37 13.45 2.74
N PRO A 55 -5.53 12.77 2.71
CA PRO A 55 -5.85 11.81 1.66
C PRO A 55 -6.00 12.44 0.27
N VAL A 56 -6.20 13.75 0.15
CA VAL A 56 -6.30 14.44 -1.15
C VAL A 56 -4.93 14.50 -1.85
N ALA A 57 -3.84 14.56 -1.07
CA ALA A 57 -2.48 14.54 -1.59
C ALA A 57 -2.04 13.16 -2.11
N VAL A 58 -2.75 12.09 -1.76
CA VAL A 58 -2.38 10.73 -2.12
C VAL A 58 -2.83 10.39 -3.54
N THR A 59 -1.84 10.12 -4.38
CA THR A 59 -2.00 9.72 -5.79
C THR A 59 -1.05 8.57 -6.10
N SER A 60 -1.39 7.75 -7.10
CA SER A 60 -0.55 6.61 -7.50
C SER A 60 0.81 7.12 -7.98
N PRO A 61 1.93 6.73 -7.35
CA PRO A 61 3.27 7.15 -7.75
C PRO A 61 3.77 6.37 -8.98
N THR A 62 2.89 5.99 -9.91
CA THR A 62 3.25 5.10 -11.04
C THR A 62 4.40 5.64 -11.90
N PHE A 63 4.59 6.96 -11.96
CA PHE A 63 5.67 7.59 -12.74
C PHE A 63 6.84 8.07 -11.88
N THR A 64 6.55 8.53 -10.65
CA THR A 64 7.54 8.99 -9.66
C THR A 64 8.18 7.83 -8.90
N LEU A 65 7.60 6.64 -9.02
CA LEU A 65 7.91 5.37 -8.35
C LEU A 65 7.67 5.38 -6.84
N VAL A 66 7.93 6.51 -6.17
CA VAL A 66 7.67 6.73 -4.75
C VAL A 66 7.05 8.10 -4.47
N HIS A 67 6.12 8.15 -3.51
CA HIS A 67 5.67 9.37 -2.84
C HIS A 67 5.90 9.26 -1.33
N GLU A 68 6.26 10.37 -0.70
CA GLU A 68 6.50 10.43 0.75
C GLU A 68 5.46 11.33 1.43
N TYR A 69 4.83 10.81 2.47
CA TYR A 69 3.85 11.51 3.29
C TYR A 69 4.36 11.56 4.74
N ALA A 70 5.25 12.51 5.04
CA ALA A 70 5.99 12.53 6.31
C ALA A 70 5.52 13.60 7.32
N THR A 71 5.02 14.75 6.86
CA THR A 71 4.87 15.93 7.72
C THR A 71 3.68 15.84 8.68
N ASP A 72 2.55 15.31 8.21
CA ASP A 72 1.27 15.33 8.94
C ASP A 72 0.88 13.95 9.49
N CYS A 73 1.56 12.88 9.04
CA CYS A 73 1.28 11.53 9.51
C CYS A 73 1.98 11.26 10.85
N ARG A 74 1.29 10.62 11.79
CA ARG A 74 1.85 10.12 13.06
C ARG A 74 3.06 9.21 12.83
N VAL A 75 3.07 8.48 11.73
CA VAL A 75 4.20 7.68 11.23
C VAL A 75 4.35 8.02 9.75
N PRO A 76 5.55 8.37 9.25
CA PRO A 76 5.77 8.63 7.83
C PRO A 76 5.30 7.48 6.96
N VAL A 77 4.72 7.79 5.80
CA VAL A 77 4.31 6.78 4.81
C VAL A 77 5.11 6.96 3.54
N PHE A 78 5.74 5.88 3.09
CA PHE A 78 6.45 5.79 1.82
C PHE A 78 5.63 4.90 0.89
N HIS A 79 5.02 5.50 -0.11
CA HIS A 79 4.12 4.82 -1.04
C HIS A 79 4.87 4.54 -2.33
N PHE A 80 5.06 3.26 -2.63
CA PHE A 80 5.67 2.75 -3.85
C PHE A 80 4.63 2.20 -4.82
N ASP A 81 4.95 2.24 -6.11
CA ASP A 81 4.19 1.57 -7.16
C ASP A 81 5.15 0.85 -8.12
N PHE A 82 5.17 -0.47 -8.06
CA PHE A 82 6.07 -1.30 -8.88
C PHE A 82 5.53 -1.58 -10.28
N TYR A 83 4.34 -1.07 -10.64
CA TYR A 83 3.67 -1.39 -11.90
C TYR A 83 4.57 -1.26 -13.14
N ARG A 84 5.42 -0.23 -13.17
CA ARG A 84 6.29 0.11 -14.32
C ARG A 84 7.72 -0.37 -14.26
N LEU A 85 8.14 -0.97 -13.15
CA LEU A 85 9.50 -1.48 -13.01
C LEU A 85 9.61 -2.80 -13.76
N ASP A 86 10.56 -2.91 -14.68
CA ASP A 86 10.70 -4.11 -15.52
C ASP A 86 11.62 -5.16 -14.89
N SER A 87 12.39 -4.78 -13.86
CA SER A 87 13.27 -5.70 -13.14
C SER A 87 13.52 -5.31 -11.67
N ALA A 88 13.89 -6.32 -10.88
CA ALA A 88 14.36 -6.14 -9.50
C ALA A 88 15.56 -5.18 -9.41
N SER A 89 16.44 -5.17 -10.43
CA SER A 89 17.59 -4.27 -10.46
C SER A 89 17.20 -2.80 -10.59
N GLU A 90 16.11 -2.48 -11.29
CA GLU A 90 15.58 -1.10 -11.34
C GLU A 90 15.03 -0.67 -9.99
N LEU A 91 14.35 -1.58 -9.27
CA LEU A 91 13.86 -1.32 -7.92
C LEU A 91 15.00 -1.05 -6.94
N LEU A 92 16.06 -1.87 -6.97
CA LEU A 92 17.25 -1.62 -6.16
C LEU A 92 17.95 -0.32 -6.57
N GLY A 93 17.94 0.02 -7.87
CA GLY A 93 18.50 1.26 -8.39
C GLY A 93 17.82 2.54 -7.88
N ILE A 94 16.60 2.46 -7.35
CA ILE A 94 15.89 3.59 -6.73
C ILE A 94 15.99 3.61 -5.19
N GLY A 95 16.87 2.78 -4.61
CA GLY A 95 17.15 2.75 -3.17
C GLY A 95 16.13 2.00 -2.33
N TRP A 96 15.42 1.02 -2.90
CA TRP A 96 14.43 0.22 -2.18
C TRP A 96 14.97 -0.42 -0.88
N ASP A 97 16.20 -0.89 -0.91
CA ASP A 97 16.94 -1.43 0.23
C ASP A 97 17.17 -0.39 1.33
N ASP A 98 17.49 0.86 0.96
CA ASP A 98 17.61 1.95 1.94
C ASP A 98 16.28 2.21 2.67
N TYR A 99 15.15 2.12 1.96
CA TYR A 99 13.83 2.26 2.61
C TYR A 99 13.49 1.09 3.53
N LEU A 100 13.94 -0.12 3.22
CA LEU A 100 13.72 -1.27 4.07
C LEU A 100 14.53 -1.21 5.36
N ASP A 101 15.79 -0.76 5.26
CA ASP A 101 16.74 -0.81 6.35
C ASP A 101 16.70 0.46 7.22
N GLU A 102 16.50 1.62 6.61
CA GLU A 102 16.68 2.93 7.27
C GLU A 102 15.41 3.73 7.47
N ALA A 103 14.33 3.46 6.71
CA ALA A 103 13.13 4.29 6.79
C ALA A 103 12.37 4.07 8.11
N GLU A 104 12.25 5.14 8.90
CA GLU A 104 11.42 5.16 10.11
C GLU A 104 9.93 5.39 9.77
N GLY A 105 9.36 4.57 8.89
CA GLY A 105 7.98 4.73 8.43
C GLY A 105 7.28 3.44 8.00
N VAL A 106 6.08 3.58 7.47
CA VAL A 106 5.29 2.50 6.86
C VAL A 106 5.58 2.48 5.36
N LEU A 107 5.86 1.30 4.81
CA LEU A 107 5.98 1.11 3.36
C LEU A 107 4.66 0.58 2.79
N LEU A 108 4.02 1.37 1.91
CA LEU A 108 2.86 0.94 1.13
C LEU A 108 3.33 0.60 -0.29
N VAL A 109 3.18 -0.66 -0.73
CA VAL A 109 3.73 -1.10 -2.01
C VAL A 109 2.64 -1.61 -2.94
N GLU A 110 2.26 -0.81 -3.94
CA GLU A 110 1.37 -1.28 -5.01
C GLU A 110 2.10 -2.18 -6.01
N TRP A 111 1.41 -3.22 -6.48
CA TRP A 111 1.96 -4.24 -7.40
C TRP A 111 3.19 -4.97 -6.81
N ALA A 112 3.17 -5.14 -5.48
CA ALA A 112 4.22 -5.80 -4.72
C ALA A 112 4.52 -7.24 -5.21
N ASP A 113 3.56 -7.89 -5.87
CA ASP A 113 3.70 -9.22 -6.47
C ASP A 113 4.62 -9.27 -7.70
N LYS A 114 5.11 -8.13 -8.22
CA LYS A 114 6.16 -8.13 -9.24
C LYS A 114 7.50 -8.63 -8.73
N PHE A 115 7.85 -8.31 -7.48
CA PHE A 115 9.14 -8.65 -6.86
C PHE A 115 8.94 -9.17 -5.42
N PRO A 116 8.15 -10.24 -5.22
CA PRO A 116 7.82 -10.74 -3.89
C PRO A 116 9.06 -11.15 -3.07
N GLU A 117 10.14 -11.55 -3.73
CA GLU A 117 11.41 -11.93 -3.13
C GLU A 117 12.18 -10.76 -2.51
N LEU A 118 11.85 -9.53 -2.88
CA LEU A 118 12.45 -8.31 -2.34
C LEU A 118 11.66 -7.72 -1.16
N LEU A 119 10.53 -8.32 -0.80
CA LEU A 119 9.72 -7.89 0.34
C LEU A 119 10.13 -8.63 1.62
N PRO A 120 10.12 -7.97 2.78
CA PRO A 120 10.43 -8.61 4.05
C PRO A 120 9.49 -9.78 4.38
N PRO A 121 9.96 -10.80 5.13
CA PRO A 121 9.13 -11.96 5.50
C PRO A 121 7.88 -11.63 6.33
N ASN A 122 7.88 -10.51 7.05
CA ASN A 122 6.78 -10.02 7.88
C ASN A 122 5.83 -9.04 7.13
N THR A 123 5.94 -8.97 5.80
CA THR A 123 5.06 -8.14 4.97
C THR A 123 3.62 -8.60 5.09
N ARG A 124 2.71 -7.66 5.36
CA ARG A 124 1.26 -7.90 5.37
C ARG A 124 0.72 -7.71 3.95
N TRP A 125 0.04 -8.71 3.43
CA TRP A 125 -0.47 -8.73 2.07
C TRP A 125 -1.96 -8.40 2.02
N PHE A 126 -2.34 -7.56 1.06
CA PHE A 126 -3.72 -7.17 0.78
C PHE A 126 -3.98 -7.42 -0.71
N ARG A 127 -4.82 -8.41 -1.00
CA ARG A 127 -5.20 -8.77 -2.38
C ARG A 127 -6.58 -8.22 -2.68
N PHE A 128 -6.67 -7.35 -3.68
CA PHE A 128 -7.90 -6.68 -4.10
C PHE A 128 -8.41 -7.26 -5.41
N GLU A 129 -9.66 -7.69 -5.41
CA GLU A 129 -10.36 -8.23 -6.57
C GLU A 129 -11.64 -7.45 -6.83
N ILE A 130 -11.95 -7.20 -8.10
CA ILE A 130 -13.25 -6.66 -8.50
C ILE A 130 -14.19 -7.85 -8.70
N ILE A 131 -15.27 -7.90 -7.93
CA ILE A 131 -16.31 -8.92 -8.01
C ILE A 131 -17.59 -8.33 -8.64
N GLU A 132 -18.69 -9.08 -8.60
CA GLU A 132 -19.95 -8.68 -9.22
C GLU A 132 -20.47 -7.31 -8.72
N ASN A 133 -21.16 -6.59 -9.60
CA ASN A 133 -21.76 -5.28 -9.34
C ASN A 133 -20.77 -4.19 -8.89
N GLY A 134 -19.47 -4.34 -9.19
CA GLY A 134 -18.45 -3.36 -8.85
C GLY A 134 -18.08 -3.34 -7.37
N VAL A 135 -18.49 -4.36 -6.60
CA VAL A 135 -17.99 -4.59 -5.24
C VAL A 135 -16.53 -5.06 -5.34
N ARG A 136 -15.72 -4.70 -4.35
CA ARG A 136 -14.32 -5.15 -4.27
C ARG A 136 -14.19 -6.12 -3.11
N ARG A 137 -13.45 -7.22 -3.29
CA ARG A 137 -13.05 -8.10 -2.18
C ARG A 137 -11.59 -7.82 -1.84
N CYS A 138 -11.30 -7.66 -0.56
CA CYS A 138 -9.93 -7.65 -0.06
C CYS A 138 -9.68 -8.91 0.78
N THR A 139 -8.67 -9.69 0.41
CA THR A 139 -8.15 -10.80 1.22
C THR A 139 -6.84 -10.36 1.85
N THR A 140 -6.75 -10.49 3.18
CA THR A 140 -5.54 -10.17 3.93
C THR A 140 -4.75 -11.42 4.27
N GLU A 141 -3.42 -11.37 4.19
CA GLU A 141 -2.51 -12.45 4.60
C GLU A 141 -1.35 -11.85 5.40
N ASN A 142 -0.90 -12.58 6.43
CA ASN A 142 0.29 -12.27 7.22
C ASN A 142 1.37 -13.30 6.94
#